data_AF-A0A661W6S5-F1
#
_entry.id   AF-A0A661W6S5-F1
#
_cell.length_a   1.000
_cell.length_b   1.000
_cell.length_c   1.000
_cell.angle_alpha   90.00
_cell.angle_beta   90.00
_cell.angle_gamma   90.00
#
_symmetry.space_group_name_H-M   'P 1'
#
loop_
_entity.id
_entity.type
_entity.pdbx_description
1 polymer ?
#
loop_
_entity_poly.entity_id
_entity_poly.type
_entity_poly.pdbx_seq_one_letter_code
_entity_poly.pdbx_strand_id
1 'polypeptide(L)'
;GQSAAQRCCHHWVIGPAEGATSKGVCRLCGKEKEFSNDMQAALEGGSQEQDRRRPVRMIKHRVRGGPLCRKCGEPMILETWFGVAVRLFWFCPTCNIRRHPFDV
;
A
#
# COMPACT_ATOMS: atom_id res chain seq x y z
N GLY A 1 22.91 2.36 26.45
CA GLY A 1 22.68 2.05 25.02
C GLY A 1 21.20 2.05 24.75
N GLN A 2 20.70 3.05 24.02
CA GLN A 2 19.30 3.10 23.58
C GLN A 2 19.35 3.11 22.06
N SER A 3 19.25 1.92 21.49
CA SER A 3 19.32 1.69 20.04
C SER A 3 18.01 2.14 19.40
N ALA A 4 18.14 2.93 18.34
CA ALA A 4 17.12 3.48 17.46
C ALA A 4 15.77 2.74 17.50
N ALA A 5 14.69 3.50 17.75
CA ALA A 5 13.31 3.04 17.69
C ALA A 5 13.04 2.35 16.33
N GLN A 6 13.15 1.02 16.30
CA GLN A 6 12.69 0.19 15.20
C GLN A 6 11.20 0.47 15.04
N ARG A 7 10.81 1.14 13.96
CA ARG A 7 9.40 1.35 13.61
C ARG A 7 8.78 -0.02 13.39
N CYS A 8 8.07 -0.53 14.39
CA CYS A 8 7.41 -1.82 14.28
C CYS A 8 6.22 -1.70 13.33
N CYS A 9 6.26 -2.41 12.20
CA CYS A 9 5.08 -2.65 11.38
C CYS A 9 4.19 -3.66 12.13
N HIS A 10 3.32 -3.14 13.00
CA HIS A 10 2.60 -3.97 13.95
C HIS A 10 1.69 -5.01 13.27
N HIS A 11 2.00 -6.29 13.50
CA HIS A 11 1.09 -7.39 13.20
C HIS A 11 0.26 -7.71 14.44
N TRP A 12 -0.97 -7.21 14.48
CA TRP A 12 -1.88 -7.35 15.62
C TRP A 12 -2.61 -8.69 15.58
N VAL A 13 -2.46 -9.47 16.66
CA VAL A 13 -3.25 -10.68 16.91
C VAL A 13 -4.36 -10.29 17.88
N ILE A 14 -5.60 -10.23 17.39
CA ILE A 14 -6.76 -9.85 18.18
C ILE A 14 -7.35 -11.10 18.83
N GLY A 15 -7.50 -11.05 20.15
CA GLY A 15 -8.09 -12.12 20.95
C GLY A 15 -9.62 -12.22 20.79
N PRO A 16 -10.27 -13.10 21.58
CA PRO A 16 -11.72 -13.22 21.57
C PRO A 16 -12.40 -11.91 21.96
N ALA A 17 -13.63 -11.71 21.47
CA ALA A 17 -14.41 -10.53 21.78
C ALA A 17 -14.84 -10.52 23.27
N GLU A 18 -14.39 -9.50 24.01
CA GLU A 18 -14.79 -9.23 25.40
C GLU A 18 -15.84 -8.11 25.41
N GLY A 19 -16.94 -8.31 24.66
CA GLY A 19 -18.00 -7.31 24.50
C GLY A 19 -17.72 -6.32 23.36
N ALA A 20 -17.79 -5.02 23.64
CA ALA A 20 -17.66 -3.96 22.62
C ALA A 20 -16.23 -3.78 22.09
N THR A 21 -15.22 -4.32 22.78
CA THR A 21 -13.82 -4.27 22.38
C THR A 21 -13.17 -5.65 22.46
N SER A 22 -12.05 -5.79 21.76
CA SER A 22 -11.16 -6.95 21.80
C SER A 22 -9.74 -6.48 22.06
N LYS A 23 -9.00 -7.18 22.93
CA LYS A 23 -7.57 -6.92 23.12
C LYS A 23 -6.76 -7.52 21.98
N GLY A 24 -5.82 -6.75 21.45
CA GLY A 24 -4.87 -7.20 20.45
C GLY A 24 -3.43 -7.02 20.90
N VAL A 25 -2.61 -8.04 20.67
CA VAL A 25 -1.18 -8.02 21.01
C VAL A 25 -0.37 -8.12 19.73
N CYS A 26 0.64 -7.26 19.58
CA CYS A 26 1.53 -7.31 18.45
C CYS A 26 2.47 -8.50 18.56
N ARG A 27 2.41 -9.44 17.61
CA ARG A 27 3.29 -10.63 17.58
C ARG A 27 4.79 -10.30 17.52
N LEU A 28 5.14 -9.13 17.00
CA LEU A 28 6.53 -8.74 16.77
C LEU A 28 7.16 -8.03 17.96
N CYS A 29 6.40 -7.19 18.67
CA CYS A 29 6.96 -6.33 19.72
C CYS A 29 6.21 -6.43 21.06
N GLY A 30 5.17 -7.25 21.15
CA GLY A 30 4.38 -7.46 22.36
C GLY A 30 3.55 -6.25 22.81
N LYS A 31 3.47 -5.16 22.03
CA LYS A 31 2.59 -4.03 22.38
C LYS A 31 1.16 -4.50 22.40
N GLU A 32 0.37 -3.94 23.29
CA GLU A 32 -1.06 -4.22 23.43
C GLU A 32 -1.88 -3.02 22.95
N LYS A 33 -3.04 -3.28 22.34
CA LYS A 33 -3.99 -2.27 21.89
C LYS A 33 -5.40 -2.85 21.92
N GLU A 34 -6.38 -2.04 22.29
CA GLU A 34 -7.80 -2.41 22.21
C GLU A 34 -8.37 -2.05 20.84
N PHE A 35 -9.20 -2.94 20.30
CA PHE A 35 -9.88 -2.82 19.02
C PHE A 35 -11.38 -2.81 19.25
N SER A 36 -12.09 -1.85 18.66
CA SER A 36 -13.57 -1.83 18.70
C SER A 36 -14.13 -2.95 17.84
N ASN A 37 -15.11 -3.68 18.38
CA ASN A 37 -15.89 -4.70 17.66
C ASN A 37 -17.11 -4.09 16.96
N ASP A 38 -17.35 -2.78 17.12
CA ASP A 38 -18.44 -2.09 16.47
C ASP A 38 -18.21 -2.04 14.94
N MET A 39 -19.10 -2.69 14.19
CA MET A 39 -19.03 -2.74 12.73
C MET A 39 -19.16 -1.33 12.11
N GLN A 40 -19.86 -0.40 12.77
CA GLN A 40 -20.00 0.97 12.33
C GLN A 40 -18.68 1.75 12.45
N ALA A 41 -17.89 1.47 13.50
CA ALA A 41 -16.53 2.02 13.61
C ALA A 41 -15.60 1.52 12.48
N ALA A 42 -15.81 0.30 11.97
CA ALA A 42 -15.07 -0.21 10.82
C ALA A 42 -15.45 0.51 9.50
N LEU A 43 -16.70 0.96 9.38
CA LEU A 43 -17.20 1.72 8.23
C LEU A 43 -16.80 3.20 8.29
N GLU A 44 -16.73 3.78 9.49
CA GLU A 44 -16.40 5.20 9.72
C GLU A 44 -14.88 5.45 9.85
N GLY A 45 -14.12 4.48 10.37
CA GLY A 45 -12.67 4.54 10.54
C GLY A 45 -11.85 4.17 9.30
N GLY A 46 -12.50 3.66 8.25
CA GLY A 46 -11.90 3.54 6.93
C GLY A 46 -11.83 4.92 6.30
N SER A 47 -10.70 5.61 6.45
CA SER A 47 -10.45 6.90 5.80
C SER A 47 -10.86 6.84 4.31
N GLN A 48 -12.04 7.38 3.99
CA GLN A 48 -12.58 7.48 2.63
C GLN A 48 -11.60 8.19 1.68
N GLU A 49 -10.61 8.90 2.23
CA GLU A 49 -9.53 9.57 1.52
C GLU A 49 -8.55 8.61 0.80
N GLN A 50 -8.26 7.43 1.35
CA GLN A 50 -7.30 6.50 0.73
C GLN A 50 -7.93 5.59 -0.34
N ASP A 51 -9.22 5.30 -0.23
CA ASP A 51 -9.93 4.41 -1.16
C ASP A 51 -10.19 5.07 -2.52
N ARG A 52 -10.49 6.38 -2.54
CA ARG A 52 -10.75 7.14 -3.78
C ARG A 52 -9.53 7.30 -4.71
N ARG A 53 -8.33 6.95 -4.25
CA ARG A 53 -7.08 7.00 -5.05
C ARG A 53 -6.64 5.66 -5.60
N ARG A 54 -7.30 4.56 -5.23
CA ARG A 54 -7.00 3.24 -5.81
C ARG A 54 -7.64 3.17 -7.21
N PRO A 55 -6.89 2.80 -8.25
CA PRO A 55 -7.50 2.49 -9.53
C PRO A 55 -8.48 1.36 -9.32
N VAL A 56 -9.63 1.47 -9.98
CA VAL A 56 -10.56 0.35 -10.16
C VAL A 56 -9.85 -0.81 -10.86
N ARG A 57 -8.90 -0.50 -11.75
CA ARG A 57 -8.10 -1.50 -12.46
C ARG A 57 -6.72 -0.95 -12.84
N MET A 58 -5.69 -1.77 -12.69
CA MET A 58 -4.35 -1.51 -13.22
C MET A 58 -4.02 -2.59 -14.26
N ILE A 59 -3.62 -2.19 -15.47
CA ILE A 59 -3.15 -3.10 -16.52
C ILE A 59 -1.66 -2.90 -16.72
N LYS A 60 -0.89 -3.99 -16.64
CA LYS A 60 0.56 -4.01 -16.93
C LYS A 60 0.79 -4.59 -18.32
N HIS A 61 1.43 -3.83 -19.19
CA HIS A 61 1.76 -4.31 -20.53
C HIS A 61 3.21 -4.03 -20.88
N ARG A 62 3.90 -5.05 -21.42
CA ARG A 62 5.20 -4.89 -22.04
C ARG A 62 4.98 -4.35 -23.45
N VAL A 63 5.51 -3.17 -23.72
CA VAL A 63 5.39 -2.48 -25.01
C VAL A 63 6.75 -2.50 -25.69
N ARG A 64 6.78 -2.84 -26.99
CA ARG A 64 7.99 -2.70 -27.80
C ARG A 64 8.32 -1.22 -27.95
N GLY A 65 9.59 -0.86 -27.77
CA GLY A 65 10.04 0.54 -27.84
C GLY A 65 9.73 1.39 -26.61
N GLY A 66 9.37 0.78 -25.47
CA GLY A 66 9.27 1.49 -24.19
C GLY A 66 10.64 1.99 -23.69
N PRO A 67 10.66 2.99 -22.79
CA PRO A 67 11.89 3.52 -22.24
C PRO A 67 12.60 2.51 -21.33
N LEU A 68 13.91 2.70 -21.17
CA LEU A 68 14.72 1.97 -20.22
C LEU A 68 14.73 2.67 -18.86
N CYS A 69 14.83 1.90 -17.79
CA CYS A 69 14.96 2.44 -16.45
C CYS A 69 16.28 3.20 -16.31
N ARG A 70 16.24 4.48 -15.93
CA ARG A 70 17.47 5.28 -15.69
C ARG A 70 18.38 4.74 -14.58
N LYS A 71 17.88 3.83 -13.72
CA LYS A 71 18.68 3.24 -12.63
C LYS A 71 19.35 1.92 -13.02
N CYS A 72 18.66 1.03 -13.71
CA CYS A 72 19.18 -0.32 -14.02
C CYS A 72 19.31 -0.63 -15.52
N GLY A 73 18.83 0.23 -16.41
CA GLY A 73 18.86 0.00 -17.87
C GLY A 73 17.82 -0.98 -18.40
N GLU A 74 17.04 -1.64 -17.54
CA GLU A 74 16.03 -2.61 -17.97
C GLU A 74 14.78 -1.95 -18.58
N PRO A 75 14.11 -2.59 -19.54
CA PRO A 75 12.91 -2.06 -20.17
C PRO A 75 11.78 -1.88 -19.17
N MET A 76 11.13 -0.72 -19.24
CA MET A 76 9.99 -0.40 -18.38
C MET A 76 8.69 -0.97 -18.95
N ILE A 77 7.78 -1.33 -18.04
CA ILE A 77 6.43 -1.82 -18.33
C ILE A 77 5.49 -0.62 -18.29
N LEU A 78 4.57 -0.50 -19.24
CA LEU A 78 3.53 0.53 -19.15
C LEU A 78 2.42 0.04 -18.21
N GLU A 79 2.16 0.82 -17.17
CA GLU A 79 1.05 0.64 -16.26
C GLU A 79 -0.07 1.64 -16.61
N THR A 80 -1.24 1.12 -16.97
CA THR A 80 -2.46 1.90 -17.21
C THR A 80 -3.40 1.76 -16.03
N TRP A 81 -3.59 2.87 -15.31
CA TRP A 81 -4.40 2.97 -14.11
C TRP A 81 -5.77 3.56 -14.48
N PHE A 82 -6.83 2.76 -14.39
CA PHE A 82 -8.21 3.17 -14.65
C PHE A 82 -8.91 3.53 -13.34
N GLY A 83 -9.37 4.77 -13.22
CA GLY A 83 -10.19 5.26 -12.11
C GLY A 83 -11.06 6.43 -12.59
N VAL A 84 -11.16 7.50 -11.79
CA VAL A 84 -11.83 8.76 -12.21
C VAL A 84 -11.17 9.35 -13.47
N ALA A 85 -9.88 9.11 -13.66
CA ALA A 85 -9.14 9.42 -14.87
C ALA A 85 -8.22 8.25 -15.24
N VAL A 86 -7.89 8.13 -16.52
CA VAL A 86 -6.84 7.21 -16.99
C VAL A 86 -5.49 7.86 -16.72
N ARG A 87 -4.63 7.18 -15.97
CA ARG A 87 -3.24 7.60 -15.73
C ARG A 87 -2.28 6.55 -16.23
N LEU A 88 -1.21 7.01 -16.88
CA LEU A 88 -0.18 6.17 -17.46
C LEU A 88 1.12 6.35 -16.69
N PHE A 89 1.80 5.25 -16.39
CA PHE A 89 3.10 5.26 -15.74
C PHE A 89 4.03 4.24 -16.37
N TRP A 90 5.29 4.60 -16.55
CA TRP A 90 6.35 3.62 -16.80
C TRP A 90 6.81 3.03 -15.48
N PHE A 91 6.70 1.71 -15.33
CA PHE A 91 7.08 0.97 -14.14
C PHE A 91 8.31 0.10 -14.40
N CYS A 92 9.32 0.21 -13.54
CA CYS A 92 10.46 -0.69 -13.55
C CYS A 92 10.25 -1.80 -12.51
N PRO A 93 10.11 -3.08 -12.93
CA PRO A 93 9.94 -4.20 -12.01
C PRO A 93 11.19 -4.47 -11.16
N THR A 94 12.38 -4.19 -11.69
CA THR A 94 13.66 -4.44 -11.01
C THR A 94 13.91 -3.44 -9.87
N CYS A 95 13.70 -2.15 -10.13
CA CYS A 95 13.95 -1.09 -9.15
C CYS A 95 12.70 -0.70 -8.34
N ASN A 96 11.52 -1.22 -8.68
CA ASN A 96 10.22 -0.85 -8.10
C ASN A 96 9.95 0.66 -8.12
N ILE A 97 10.25 1.33 -9.24
CA ILE A 97 10.00 2.76 -9.44
C ILE A 97 8.99 3.01 -10.54
N ARG A 98 8.24 4.11 -10.42
CA ARG A 98 7.32 4.62 -11.45
C ARG A 98 7.81 5.98 -11.96
N ARG A 99 7.59 6.25 -13.24
CA ARG A 99 7.84 7.55 -13.88
C ARG A 99 6.65 7.94 -14.75
N HIS A 100 6.33 9.22 -14.79
CA HIS A 100 5.31 9.70 -15.71
C HIS A 100 5.86 9.68 -17.15
N PRO A 101 5.05 9.38 -18.17
CA PRO A 101 5.50 9.39 -19.56
C PRO A 101 6.09 10.71 -20.06
N PHE A 102 5.79 11.82 -19.38
CA PHE A 102 6.26 13.17 -19.72
C PHE A 102 7.46 13.64 -18.88
N ASP A 103 7.95 12.81 -17.95
CA ASP A 103 9.15 13.14 -17.16
C ASP A 103 10.41 12.92 -18.02
N VAL A 104 10.80 13.95 -18.79
CA VAL A 104 11.98 13.95 -19.68
C VAL A 104 13.30 13.69 -18.96
#